data_AF-A0A8T9Q1R0-F1
#
_entry.id   AF-A0A8T9Q1R0-F1
#
_cell.length_a   1.000
_cell.length_b   1.000
_cell.length_c   1.000
_cell.angle_alpha   90.00
_cell.angle_beta   90.00
_cell.angle_gamma   90.00
#
_symmetry.space_group_name_H-M   'P 1'
#
loop_
_entity.id
_entity.type
_entity.pdbx_description
1 polymer ?
#
loop_
_entity_poly.entity_id
_entity_poly.type
_entity_poly.pdbx_seq_one_letter_code
_entity_poly.pdbx_strand_id
1 'polypeptide(L)'
;MPKSPTSFKPGQGGRKKGAKNKFTTAITARIEDVLCKLNETLLADIDSLTPAKRVEAFLQLQEYVRPKLSRKEHTGEGGGPIDIRTIRLTEVKREGQP
;
A
#
# COMPACT_ATOMS: atom_id res chain seq x y z
N MET A 1 -12.62 -54.05 15.49
CA MET A 1 -11.27 -53.69 15.03
C MET A 1 -10.82 -52.42 15.75
N PRO A 2 -9.59 -52.32 16.25
CA PRO A 2 -9.07 -51.09 16.85
C PRO A 2 -8.84 -50.02 15.77
N LYS A 3 -9.21 -48.76 16.05
CA LYS A 3 -8.97 -47.64 15.13
C LYS A 3 -7.49 -47.22 15.19
N SER A 4 -6.87 -46.92 14.05
CA SER A 4 -5.51 -46.38 14.03
C SER A 4 -5.47 -44.96 14.60
N PRO A 5 -4.39 -44.55 15.30
CA PRO A 5 -4.27 -43.21 15.86
C PRO A 5 -3.91 -42.19 14.78
N THR A 6 -4.91 -41.68 14.06
CA THR A 6 -4.77 -40.55 13.14
C THR A 6 -4.79 -39.21 13.87
N SER A 7 -3.75 -38.94 14.66
CA SER A 7 -3.50 -37.61 15.25
C SER A 7 -2.06 -37.15 15.05
N PHE A 8 -1.91 -36.11 14.23
CA PHE A 8 -0.67 -35.34 14.17
C PHE A 8 -0.41 -34.69 15.54
N LYS A 9 0.81 -34.81 16.07
CA LYS A 9 1.17 -34.23 17.37
C LYS A 9 1.05 -32.70 17.31
N PRO A 10 0.61 -32.02 18.38
CA PRO A 10 0.69 -30.55 18.45
C PRO A 10 2.12 -30.08 18.14
N GLY A 11 2.28 -29.28 17.07
CA GLY A 11 3.58 -28.81 16.60
C GLY A 11 4.29 -29.68 15.54
N GLN A 12 3.83 -30.89 15.22
CA GLN A 12 4.37 -31.70 14.12
C GLN A 12 3.27 -32.25 13.19
N GLY A 13 3.31 -31.85 11.91
CA GLY A 13 2.50 -32.44 10.84
C GLY A 13 1.30 -31.63 10.33
N GLY A 14 1.20 -30.34 10.68
CA GLY A 14 0.19 -29.43 10.13
C GLY A 14 0.71 -28.56 8.99
N ARG A 15 -0.20 -28.05 8.14
CA ARG A 15 0.10 -26.94 7.21
C ARG A 15 0.56 -25.72 8.03
N LYS A 16 1.72 -25.13 7.68
CA LYS A 16 2.30 -23.98 8.41
C LYS A 16 1.27 -22.86 8.60
N LYS A 17 1.23 -22.27 9.81
CA LYS A 17 0.36 -21.13 10.13
C LYS A 17 0.61 -20.00 9.13
N GLY A 18 -0.46 -19.46 8.53
CA GLY A 18 -0.38 -18.43 7.48
C GLY A 18 -0.22 -18.94 6.04
N ALA A 19 -0.04 -20.25 5.78
CA ALA A 19 0.15 -20.74 4.42
C ALA A 19 -1.12 -20.60 3.54
N LYS A 20 -0.99 -19.89 2.40
CA LYS A 20 -1.98 -19.31 1.44
C LYS A 20 -3.10 -20.18 0.81
N ASN A 21 -3.71 -21.11 1.55
CA ASN A 21 -4.73 -22.08 1.08
C ASN A 21 -4.25 -22.96 -0.13
N LYS A 22 -5.11 -23.80 -0.72
CA LYS A 22 -4.93 -24.31 -2.09
C LYS A 22 -5.70 -23.43 -3.08
N PHE A 23 -6.98 -23.19 -2.81
CA PHE A 23 -7.88 -22.40 -3.67
C PHE A 23 -7.38 -20.97 -3.90
N THR A 24 -7.04 -20.24 -2.83
CA THR A 24 -6.49 -18.87 -2.91
C THR A 24 -5.15 -18.82 -3.66
N THR A 25 -4.32 -19.86 -3.55
CA THR A 25 -3.05 -19.95 -4.31
C THR A 25 -3.33 -20.09 -5.80
N ALA A 26 -4.26 -20.97 -6.19
CA ALA A 26 -4.67 -21.14 -7.60
C ALA A 26 -5.31 -19.87 -8.19
N ILE A 27 -6.14 -19.16 -7.41
CA ILE A 27 -6.70 -17.86 -7.84
C ILE A 27 -5.60 -16.82 -8.03
N THR A 28 -4.64 -16.73 -7.09
CA THR A 28 -3.54 -15.74 -7.24
C THR A 28 -2.76 -16.00 -8.53
N ALA A 29 -2.33 -17.24 -8.75
CA ALA A 29 -1.61 -17.63 -9.96
C ALA A 29 -2.43 -17.35 -11.23
N ARG A 30 -3.74 -17.58 -11.20
CA ARG A 30 -4.60 -17.27 -12.35
C ARG A 30 -4.78 -15.77 -12.61
N ILE A 31 -4.75 -14.94 -11.58
CA ILE A 31 -4.75 -13.47 -11.72
C ILE A 31 -3.40 -13.01 -12.30
N GLU A 32 -2.29 -13.54 -11.79
CA GLU A 32 -0.94 -13.29 -12.29
C GLU A 32 -0.82 -13.65 -13.79
N ASP A 33 -1.29 -14.84 -14.20
CA ASP A 33 -1.38 -15.27 -15.62
C ASP A 33 -2.11 -14.24 -16.51
N VAL A 34 -3.24 -13.70 -16.03
CA VAL A 34 -4.07 -12.75 -16.78
C VAL A 34 -3.38 -11.39 -16.88
N LEU A 35 -2.78 -10.91 -15.79
CA LEU A 35 -2.04 -9.66 -15.77
C LEU A 35 -0.81 -9.69 -16.69
N CYS A 36 -0.05 -10.80 -16.69
CA CYS A 36 1.07 -10.97 -17.61
C CYS A 36 0.65 -10.91 -19.08
N LYS A 37 -0.45 -11.58 -19.45
CA LYS A 37 -0.96 -11.57 -20.83
C LYS A 37 -1.50 -10.20 -21.25
N LEU A 38 -2.22 -9.52 -20.36
CA LEU A 38 -2.70 -8.16 -20.63
C LEU A 38 -1.52 -7.19 -20.79
N ASN A 39 -0.43 -7.35 -20.04
CA ASN A 39 0.74 -6.48 -20.14
C ASN A 39 1.40 -6.53 -21.54
N GLU A 40 1.28 -7.63 -22.28
CA GLU A 40 1.79 -7.74 -23.66
C GLU A 40 0.96 -6.92 -24.66
N THR A 41 -0.35 -6.78 -24.44
CA THR A 41 -1.26 -6.05 -25.36
C THR A 41 -1.60 -4.63 -24.89
N LEU A 42 -1.43 -4.32 -23.61
CA LEU A 42 -1.96 -3.12 -22.95
C LEU A 42 -1.64 -1.80 -23.68
N LEU A 43 -0.44 -1.66 -24.24
CA LEU A 43 -0.09 -0.45 -25.00
C LEU A 43 -0.88 -0.34 -26.31
N ALA A 44 -1.00 -1.43 -27.07
CA ALA A 44 -1.82 -1.48 -28.29
C ALA A 44 -3.32 -1.29 -27.96
N ASP A 45 -3.78 -1.83 -26.85
CA ASP A 45 -5.15 -1.63 -26.36
C ASP A 45 -5.41 -0.15 -26.04
N ILE A 46 -4.50 0.51 -25.30
CA ILE A 46 -4.55 1.96 -25.03
C ILE A 46 -4.46 2.79 -26.32
N ASP A 47 -3.66 2.36 -27.29
CA ASP A 47 -3.53 3.00 -28.59
C ASP A 47 -4.76 2.81 -29.50
N SER A 48 -5.58 1.79 -29.25
CA SER A 48 -6.88 1.61 -29.90
C SER A 48 -8.00 2.48 -29.30
N LEU A 49 -7.81 3.02 -28.08
CA LEU A 49 -8.82 3.83 -27.41
C LEU A 49 -9.04 5.19 -28.09
N THR A 50 -10.29 5.66 -28.01
CA THR A 50 -10.65 7.03 -28.38
C THR A 50 -9.83 8.05 -27.56
N PRO A 51 -9.55 9.26 -28.10
CA PRO A 51 -8.71 10.25 -27.41
C PRO A 51 -9.18 10.58 -25.98
N ALA A 52 -10.50 10.69 -25.76
CA ALA A 52 -11.07 10.94 -24.44
C ALA A 52 -10.79 9.78 -23.46
N LYS A 53 -10.98 8.52 -23.88
CA LYS A 53 -10.73 7.35 -23.04
C LYS A 53 -9.25 7.13 -22.75
N ARG A 54 -8.36 7.51 -23.68
CA ARG A 54 -6.90 7.51 -23.47
C ARG A 54 -6.47 8.51 -22.40
N VAL A 55 -7.03 9.72 -22.41
CA VAL A 55 -6.77 10.74 -21.36
C VAL A 55 -7.31 10.28 -20.01
N GLU A 56 -8.50 9.67 -19.96
CA GLU A 56 -9.07 9.09 -18.74
C GLU A 56 -8.18 7.99 -18.15
N ALA A 57 -7.72 7.04 -18.98
CA ALA A 57 -6.80 5.99 -18.56
C ALA A 57 -5.46 6.56 -18.04
N PHE A 58 -4.90 7.57 -18.71
CA PHE A 58 -3.70 8.27 -18.26
C PHE A 58 -3.88 8.89 -16.87
N LEU A 59 -5.00 9.59 -16.61
CA LEU A 59 -5.28 10.21 -15.32
C LEU A 59 -5.43 9.17 -14.19
N GLN A 60 -6.04 8.02 -14.47
CA GLN A 60 -6.18 6.92 -13.51
C GLN A 60 -4.82 6.27 -13.19
N LEU A 61 -3.99 6.01 -14.21
CA LEU A 61 -2.65 5.44 -14.04
C LEU A 61 -1.68 6.41 -13.34
N GLN A 62 -1.83 7.72 -13.57
CA GLN A 62 -0.96 8.74 -13.00
C GLN A 62 -0.96 8.75 -11.46
N GLU A 63 -2.06 8.37 -10.80
CA GLU A 63 -2.17 8.36 -9.34
C GLU A 63 -1.22 7.35 -8.67
N TYR A 64 -0.89 6.24 -9.34
CA TYR A 64 0.04 5.23 -8.85
C TYR A 64 1.52 5.62 -9.00
N VAL A 65 1.83 6.56 -9.91
CA VAL A 65 3.19 7.07 -10.16
C VAL A 65 3.42 8.39 -9.42
N ARG A 66 2.39 9.21 -9.30
CA ARG A 66 2.39 10.54 -8.67
C ARG A 66 1.30 10.54 -7.59
N PRO A 67 1.62 10.10 -6.36
CA PRO A 67 0.64 10.10 -5.28
C PRO A 67 0.12 11.52 -5.08
N LYS A 68 -1.20 11.69 -5.14
CA LYS A 68 -1.84 12.96 -4.82
C LYS A 68 -1.47 13.32 -3.39
N LEU A 69 -1.02 14.56 -3.16
CA LEU A 69 -0.75 15.05 -1.81
C LEU A 69 -2.06 14.88 -1.01
N SER A 70 -2.02 14.05 0.03
CA SER A 70 -3.20 13.84 0.87
C SER A 70 -3.65 15.18 1.43
N ARG A 71 -4.94 15.48 1.29
CA ARG A 71 -5.53 16.71 1.83
C ARG A 71 -5.54 16.60 3.36
N LYS A 72 -4.40 16.93 3.97
CA LYS A 72 -4.25 17.02 5.41
C LYS A 72 -4.95 18.28 5.88
N GLU A 73 -6.02 18.09 6.62
CA GLU A 73 -6.56 19.16 7.45
C GLU A 73 -5.61 19.32 8.64
N HIS A 74 -5.02 20.51 8.78
CA HIS A 74 -4.20 20.84 9.92
C HIS A 74 -5.12 21.38 11.01
N THR A 75 -5.31 20.60 12.07
CA THR A 75 -6.04 21.00 13.28
C THR A 75 -5.11 20.89 14.49
N GLY A 76 -5.47 21.62 15.56
CA GLY A 76 -4.88 21.46 16.88
C GLY A 76 -5.37 20.19 17.58
N GLU A 77 -5.04 20.08 18.86
CA GLU A 77 -5.40 18.92 19.68
C GLU A 77 -6.93 18.68 19.67
N GLY A 78 -7.33 17.42 19.48
CA GLY A 78 -8.74 17.03 19.40
C GLY A 78 -9.53 17.59 18.21
N GLY A 79 -8.88 18.19 17.20
CA GLY A 79 -9.57 18.90 16.11
C GLY A 79 -9.76 20.41 16.37
N GLY A 80 -9.17 20.94 17.44
CA GLY A 80 -9.26 22.36 17.80
C GLY A 80 -8.49 23.33 16.89
N PRO A 81 -8.44 24.63 17.24
CA PRO A 81 -7.60 25.61 16.54
C PRO A 81 -6.11 25.31 16.69
N ILE A 82 -5.29 25.74 15.73
CA ILE A 82 -3.83 25.56 15.76
C ILE A 82 -3.19 26.64 16.64
N ASP A 83 -2.51 26.23 17.72
CA ASP A 83 -1.66 27.11 18.53
C ASP A 83 -0.32 27.38 17.84
N ILE A 84 -0.16 28.58 17.28
CA ILE A 84 1.10 29.03 16.66
C ILE A 84 1.91 29.86 17.68
N ARG A 85 3.05 29.32 18.14
CA ARG A 85 3.98 30.02 19.04
C ARG A 85 5.20 30.53 18.30
N THR A 86 5.36 31.85 18.20
CA THR A 86 6.55 32.48 17.62
C THR A 86 7.63 32.70 18.67
N ILE A 87 8.69 31.89 18.63
CA ILE A 87 9.87 32.09 19.48
C ILE A 87 10.83 33.04 18.76
N ARG A 88 11.06 34.23 19.33
CA ARG A 88 12.15 35.12 18.90
C ARG A 88 13.40 34.77 19.69
N LEU A 89 14.40 34.21 19.01
CA LEU A 89 15.73 34.03 19.56
C LEU A 89 16.42 35.41 19.62
N THR A 90 16.46 36.00 20.82
CA THR A 90 17.34 37.14 21.12
C THR A 90 18.70 36.62 21.56
N GLU A 91 19.76 37.38 21.27
CA GLU A 91 21.14 36.92 21.35
C GLU A 91 21.52 36.34 22.72
N VAL A 92 22.08 35.12 22.70
CA VAL A 92 22.74 34.53 23.87
C VAL A 92 24.00 35.37 24.14
N LYS A 93 24.04 36.07 25.28
CA LYS A 93 25.27 36.67 25.78
C LYS A 93 26.33 35.58 25.87
N ARG A 94 27.39 35.69 25.07
CA ARG A 94 28.58 34.83 25.21
C ARG A 94 29.15 35.04 26.61
N GLU A 95 29.43 33.94 27.29
CA GLU A 95 30.14 33.96 28.57
C GLU A 95 31.52 34.60 28.41
N GLY A 96 31.92 35.42 29.37
CA GLY A 96 33.25 36.03 29.36
C GLY A 96 33.46 37.13 30.39
N GLN A 97 34.08 36.74 31.51
CA GLN A 97 35.02 37.54 32.32
C GLN A 97 34.48 38.75 33.14
N PRO A 98 35.15 39.12 34.25
CA PRO A 98 36.29 38.47 34.92
C PRO A 98 35.91 37.35 35.90
#